data_AF-A0A931ZC75-F1
#
_entry.id   AF-A0A931ZC75-F1
#
_cell.length_a   1.000
_cell.length_b   1.000
_cell.length_c   1.000
_cell.angle_alpha   90.00
_cell.angle_beta   90.00
_cell.angle_gamma   90.00
#
_symmetry.space_group_name_H-M   'P 1'
#
loop_
_entity.id
_entity.type
_entity.pdbx_description
1 polymer ?
#
loop_
_entity_poly.entity_id
_entity_poly.type
_entity_poly.pdbx_seq_one_letter_code
_entity_poly.pdbx_strand_id
1 'polypeptide(L)' 'MSEKQRFTVSLPEHIAAEVRSRSKSVGNKDAEYLAGIIRWWYGQGSPAISKEEERVANERHSTRRAS' A
#
# COMPACT_ATOMS: atom_id res chain seq x y z
N MET A 1 -2.78 -4.61 26.62
CA MET A 1 -2.48 -5.29 25.34
C MET A 1 -3.07 -4.44 24.23
N SER A 2 -2.25 -3.91 23.32
CA SER A 2 -2.76 -3.05 22.24
C SER A 2 -3.68 -3.88 21.34
N GLU A 3 -4.90 -3.41 21.14
CA GLU A 3 -5.91 -4.12 20.36
C GLU A 3 -5.45 -4.27 18.90
N LYS A 4 -5.49 -5.49 18.37
CA LYS A 4 -5.11 -5.75 16.97
C LYS A 4 -6.28 -5.41 16.06
N GLN A 5 -6.27 -4.21 15.48
CA GLN A 5 -7.22 -3.85 14.43
C GLN A 5 -6.88 -4.55 13.11
N ARG A 6 -7.92 -5.06 12.44
CA ARG A 6 -7.82 -5.67 11.11
C ARG A 6 -8.30 -4.67 10.07
N PHE A 7 -7.54 -4.51 9.01
CA PHE A 7 -7.87 -3.65 7.88
C PHE A 7 -7.88 -4.47 6.60
N THR A 8 -8.84 -4.18 5.73
CA THR A 8 -8.86 -4.72 4.37
C THR A 8 -8.31 -3.65 3.44
N VAL A 9 -7.30 -4.01 2.64
CA VAL A 9 -6.68 -3.11 1.66
C VAL A 9 -6.87 -3.70 0.27
N SER A 10 -7.45 -2.91 -0.63
CA SER A 10 -7.56 -3.25 -2.04
C SER A 10 -6.32 -2.75 -2.78
N LEU A 11 -5.56 -3.67 -3.38
CA LEU A 11 -4.38 -3.36 -4.16
C LEU A 11 -4.64 -3.65 -5.64
N PRO A 12 -4.04 -2.89 -6.57
CA PRO A 12 -3.96 -3.28 -7.96
C PRO A 12 -3.31 -4.66 -8.10
N GLU A 13 -3.72 -5.44 -9.10
CA GLU A 13 -3.32 -6.84 -9.25
C GLU A 13 -1.79 -7.01 -9.36
N HIS A 14 -1.12 -6.17 -10.14
CA HIS A 14 0.34 -6.21 -10.28
C HIS A 14 1.07 -5.94 -8.95
N ILE A 15 0.55 -5.03 -8.12
CA ILE A 15 1.11 -4.75 -6.79
C ILE A 15 0.86 -5.93 -5.84
N ALA A 16 -0.33 -6.52 -5.86
CA ALA A 16 -0.63 -7.71 -5.05
C ALA A 16 0.25 -8.90 -5.43
N ALA A 17 0.51 -9.10 -6.74
CA ALA A 17 1.42 -10.14 -7.22
C ALA A 17 2.86 -9.90 -6.75
N GLU A 18 3.34 -8.65 -6.79
CA GLU A 18 4.68 -8.31 -6.32
C GLU A 18 4.83 -8.49 -4.80
N VAL A 19 3.81 -8.10 -4.02
CA VAL A 19 3.77 -8.35 -2.57
C VAL A 19 3.88 -9.84 -2.26
N ARG A 20 3.09 -10.69 -2.94
CA ARG A 20 3.13 -12.15 -2.78
C ARG A 20 4.48 -12.76 -3.15
N SER A 21 5.08 -12.25 -4.23
CA SER A 21 6.40 -12.70 -4.68
C SER A 21 7.46 -12.40 -3.61
N ARG A 22 7.50 -11.15 -3.12
CA ARG A 22 8.50 -10.71 -2.15
C ARG A 22 8.27 -11.28 -0.75
N SER A 23 7.02 -11.37 -0.29
CA SER A 23 6.68 -11.98 1.01
C SER A 23 7.15 -13.43 1.07
N LYS A 24 6.94 -14.20 0.00
CA LYS A 24 7.41 -15.58 -0.14
C LYS A 24 8.94 -15.67 -0.10
N SER A 25 9.65 -14.78 -0.78
CA SER A 25 11.12 -14.76 -0.77
C SER A 25 11.73 -14.53 0.61
N VAL A 26 11.04 -13.81 1.50
CA VAL A 26 11.49 -13.54 2.87
C VAL A 26 10.84 -14.46 3.91
N GLY A 27 9.99 -15.41 3.50
CA GLY A 27 9.30 -16.34 4.40
C GLY A 27 8.20 -15.71 5.27
N ASN A 28 7.74 -14.50 4.94
CA ASN A 28 6.71 -13.80 5.70
C ASN A 28 5.32 -14.02 5.10
N LYS A 29 4.27 -13.86 5.92
CA LYS A 29 2.91 -13.72 5.42
C LYS A 29 2.74 -12.36 4.74
N ASP A 30 1.93 -12.30 3.68
CA ASP A 30 1.66 -11.07 2.93
C ASP A 30 1.27 -9.89 3.84
N ALA A 31 0.40 -10.15 4.82
CA ALA A 31 -0.05 -9.14 5.78
C ALA A 31 1.06 -8.62 6.70
N GLU A 32 1.98 -9.50 7.13
CA GLU A 32 3.12 -9.12 7.98
C GLU A 32 4.15 -8.31 7.17
N TYR A 33 4.37 -8.71 5.92
CA TYR A 33 5.21 -7.99 4.98
C TYR A 33 4.66 -6.57 4.70
N LEU A 34 3.37 -6.45 4.39
CA LEU A 34 2.69 -5.16 4.20
C LEU A 34 2.71 -4.29 5.47
N ALA A 35 2.49 -4.87 6.64
CA ALA A 35 2.58 -4.16 7.91
C ALA A 35 3.99 -3.59 8.14
N GLY A 36 5.03 -4.32 7.72
CA GLY A 36 6.41 -3.84 7.74
C GLY A 36 6.61 -2.60 6.87
N ILE A 37 6.10 -2.62 5.63
CA ILE A 37 6.17 -1.47 4.71
C ILE A 37 5.46 -0.26 5.29
N ILE A 38 4.22 -0.43 5.76
CA ILE A 38 3.40 0.66 6.33
C ILE A 38 4.10 1.26 7.56
N ARG A 39 4.63 0.40 8.44
CA ARG A 39 5.37 0.87 9.62
C ARG A 39 6.64 1.63 9.24
N TRP A 40 7.37 1.15 8.22
CA TRP A 40 8.55 1.83 7.71
C TRP A 40 8.21 3.22 7.18
N TRP A 41 7.17 3.34 6.34
CA TRP A 41 6.68 4.65 5.85
C TRP A 41 6.19 5.57 6.96
N TYR A 42 5.53 5.03 7.99
CA TYR A 42 5.11 5.84 9.13
C TYR A 42 6.30 6.40 9.91
N GLY A 43 7.38 5.62 10.06
CA GLY A 43 8.57 6.03 10.81
C GLY A 43 9.59 6.86 10.04
N GLN A 44 9.69 6.69 8.72
CA GLN A 44 10.70 7.33 7.86
C GLN A 44 10.12 8.35 6.88
N GLY A 45 8.79 8.43 6.79
CA GLY A 45 8.10 9.13 5.72
C GLY A 45 7.82 8.22 4.53
N SER A 46 6.73 8.50 3.82
CA SER A 46 6.44 7.86 2.55
C SER A 46 7.48 8.30 1.51
N PRO A 47 7.94 7.42 0.60
CA PRO A 47 8.69 7.84 -0.57
C PRO A 47 7.87 8.90 -1.33
N ALA A 48 8.58 9.85 -1.94
CA ALA A 48 7.96 10.86 -2.77
C ALA A 48 7.26 10.16 -3.95
N ILE A 49 5.96 10.44 -4.13
CA ILE A 49 5.27 10.06 -5.34
C ILE A 49 5.84 10.88 -6.50
N SER A 50 6.00 10.25 -7.65
CA SER A 50 6.36 10.97 -8.88
C SER A 50 5.22 11.90 -9.30
N LYS A 51 5.54 12.95 -10.08
CA LYS A 51 4.53 13.87 -10.62
C LYS A 51 3.45 13.16 -11.43
N GLU A 52 3.80 12.05 -12.08
CA GLU A 52 2.86 11.24 -12.84
C GLU A 52 1.92 10.45 -11.91
N GLU A 53 2.44 9.87 -10.83
CA GLU A 53 1.61 9.22 -9.80
C GLU A 53 0.68 10.21 -9.12
N GLU A 54 1.15 11.43 -8.86
CA GLU A 54 0.34 12.53 -8.33
C GLU A 54 -0.79 12.93 -9.30
N ARG A 55 -0.50 13.02 -10.60
CA ARG A 55 -1.49 13.30 -11.64
C ARG A 55 -2.59 12.24 -11.68
N VAL A 56 -2.21 10.96 -11.69
CA VAL A 56 -3.16 9.84 -11.71
C VAL A 56 -4.02 9.79 -10.44
N ALA A 57 -3.43 10.08 -9.27
CA ALA A 57 -4.18 10.14 -8.02
C ALA A 57 -5.23 11.27 -8.03
N ASN A 58 -4.88 12.45 -8.54
CA ASN A 58 -5.77 13.60 -8.62
C ASN A 58 -6.90 13.42 -9.65
N GLU A 59 -6.61 12.83 -10.81
CA GLU A 59 -7.63 12.54 -11.84
C GLU A 59 -8.68 11.52 -11.37
N ARG A 60 -8.26 10.52 -10.59
CA ARG A 60 -9.18 9.54 -9.96
C ARG A 60 -10.02 10.16 -8.84
N HIS A 61 -9.52 11.19 -8.17
CA HIS A 61 -10.25 11.85 -7.09
C HIS A 61 -11.27 12.86 -7.61
N SER A 62 -10.99 13.53 -8.73
CA SER A 62 -11.91 14.48 -9.36
C SER A 62 -13.10 13.79 -10.03
N THR A 63 -12.88 12.66 -10.71
CA THR A 63 -13.95 11.84 -11.30
C THR A 63 -14.92 11.27 -10.26
N ARG A 64 -14.44 10.98 -9.05
CA ARG A 64 -15.28 10.47 -7.95
C ARG A 64 -16.16 11.53 -7.26
N ARG A 65 -15.85 12.82 -7.41
CA ARG A 65 -16.64 13.94 -6.84
C ARG A 65 -17.66 14.53 -7.80
N ALA A 66 -17.57 14.19 -9.09
CA ALA A 66 -18.46 14.67 -10.14
C ALA A 66 -19.60 13.69 -10.46
N SER A 67 -19.76 12.61 -9.68
CA SER A 67 -20.83 11.61 -9.78
C SER A 67 -21.76 11.66 -8.58
#